data_AF-A0A2V6J9S5-F1
#
_entry.id   AF-A0A2V6J9S5-F1
#
_cell.length_a   1.000
_cell.length_b   1.000
_cell.length_c   1.000
_cell.angle_alpha   90.00
_cell.angle_beta   90.00
_cell.angle_gamma   90.00
#
_symmetry.space_group_name_H-M   'P 1'
#
loop_
_entity.id
_entity.type
_entity.pdbx_description
1 polymer ?
#
loop_
_entity_poly.entity_id
_entity_poly.type
_entity_poly.pdbx_seq_one_letter_code
_entity_poly.pdbx_strand_id
1 'polypeptide(L)'
;MKKTILAVLAMGALSCALFSQQAQAVPITGTIQLGGAVQFDSSSLNMAHRVNVWFDTFGNPGHSTVQPGNTGTFASILPGTQATMAQPWIFNPSTPTPHLWSVGGFTFDLMSSTIMHQTATFLDILGHGTVSGNGFDATSMDWAFTTQNAGGQTHMIFSFSANGSSPGVPDGGATVMLLGAALGALGMARRFLKS
;
A
#
# COMPACT_ATOMS: atom_id res chain seq x y z
N MET A 1 -51.33 20.32 -11.44
CA MET A 1 -50.04 20.86 -11.90
C MET A 1 -48.94 20.79 -10.84
N LYS A 2 -49.13 21.32 -9.62
CA LYS A 2 -48.13 21.24 -8.53
C LYS A 2 -47.79 19.79 -8.10
N LYS A 3 -48.76 18.87 -8.11
CA LYS A 3 -48.59 17.44 -7.75
C LYS A 3 -47.82 16.63 -8.80
N THR A 4 -47.95 16.96 -10.08
CA THR A 4 -47.30 16.25 -11.19
C THR A 4 -45.81 16.59 -11.30
N ILE A 5 -45.44 17.85 -11.06
CA ILE A 5 -44.03 18.29 -11.03
C ILE A 5 -43.28 17.61 -9.87
N LEU A 6 -43.93 17.45 -8.71
CA LEU A 6 -43.33 16.83 -7.53
C LEU A 6 -43.09 15.32 -7.71
N ALA A 7 -44.01 14.62 -8.38
CA ALA A 7 -43.85 13.21 -8.70
C ALA A 7 -42.69 12.95 -9.68
N VAL A 8 -42.52 13.83 -10.67
CA VAL A 8 -41.40 13.75 -11.64
C VAL A 8 -40.05 14.01 -10.97
N LEU A 9 -39.98 14.95 -10.02
CA LEU A 9 -38.78 15.22 -9.22
C LEU A 9 -38.42 14.04 -8.29
N ALA A 10 -39.41 13.41 -7.66
CA ALA A 10 -39.19 12.24 -6.81
C ALA A 10 -38.72 11.01 -7.60
N MET A 11 -39.30 10.76 -8.79
CA MET A 11 -38.84 9.67 -9.67
C MET A 11 -37.47 9.93 -10.27
N GLY A 12 -37.14 11.18 -10.61
CA GLY A 12 -35.80 11.56 -11.09
C GLY A 12 -34.70 11.41 -10.04
N ALA A 13 -35.02 11.67 -8.76
CA ALA A 13 -34.09 11.43 -7.66
C ALA A 13 -33.89 9.93 -7.36
N LEU A 14 -34.96 9.12 -7.43
CA LEU A 14 -34.85 7.66 -7.27
C LEU A 14 -34.07 7.02 -8.43
N SER A 15 -34.25 7.47 -9.67
CA SER A 15 -33.52 6.92 -10.82
C SER A 15 -32.03 7.28 -10.77
N CYS A 16 -31.67 8.52 -10.45
CA CYS A 16 -30.25 8.90 -10.28
C CYS A 16 -29.54 8.15 -9.14
N ALA A 17 -30.27 7.75 -8.09
CA ALA A 17 -29.72 6.95 -6.99
C ALA A 17 -29.62 5.44 -7.31
N LEU A 18 -30.49 4.92 -8.18
CA LEU A 18 -30.47 3.51 -8.62
C LEU A 18 -29.46 3.24 -9.74
N PHE A 19 -29.12 4.24 -10.56
CA PHE A 19 -28.16 4.10 -11.67
C PHE A 19 -26.74 4.58 -11.36
N SER A 20 -26.50 5.18 -10.19
CA SER A 20 -25.16 5.36 -9.68
C SER A 20 -24.70 4.03 -9.09
N GLN A 21 -24.31 3.08 -9.97
CA GLN A 21 -23.41 2.00 -9.57
C GLN A 21 -22.19 2.69 -8.97
N GLN A 22 -22.12 2.73 -7.64
CA GLN A 22 -20.90 3.09 -6.97
C GLN A 22 -19.91 2.01 -7.42
N ALA A 23 -18.96 2.38 -8.26
CA ALA A 23 -17.74 1.59 -8.41
C ALA A 23 -17.08 1.66 -7.03
N GLN A 24 -17.48 0.74 -6.15
CA GLN A 24 -16.88 0.62 -4.84
C GLN A 24 -15.47 0.14 -5.09
N ALA A 25 -14.50 1.01 -4.81
CA ALA A 25 -13.12 0.61 -4.86
C ALA A 25 -12.95 -0.53 -3.84
N VAL A 26 -12.38 -1.66 -4.28
CA VAL A 26 -11.98 -2.75 -3.39
C VAL A 26 -10.50 -2.55 -3.13
N PRO A 27 -10.13 -1.87 -2.02
CA PRO A 27 -8.74 -1.57 -1.75
C PRO A 27 -7.97 -2.85 -1.39
N ILE A 28 -6.67 -2.82 -1.65
CA ILE A 28 -5.72 -3.78 -1.11
C ILE A 28 -5.50 -3.41 0.36
N THR A 29 -5.68 -4.36 1.28
CA THR A 29 -5.55 -4.12 2.72
C THR A 29 -4.64 -5.14 3.39
N GLY A 30 -4.10 -4.78 4.56
CA GLY A 30 -3.30 -5.66 5.38
C GLY A 30 -1.80 -5.46 5.20
N THR A 31 -1.05 -6.44 5.68
CA THR A 31 0.40 -6.39 5.80
C THR A 31 1.06 -7.49 5.00
N ILE A 32 2.16 -7.16 4.34
CA ILE A 32 3.09 -8.12 3.72
C ILE A 32 4.45 -8.02 4.41
N GLN A 33 5.06 -9.17 4.70
CA GLN A 33 6.39 -9.23 5.30
C GLN A 33 7.38 -9.86 4.34
N LEU A 34 8.54 -9.22 4.18
CA LEU A 34 9.63 -9.64 3.31
C LEU A 34 10.93 -9.67 4.11
N GLY A 35 11.80 -10.63 3.79
CA GLY A 35 13.09 -10.77 4.43
C GLY A 35 14.08 -11.46 3.53
N GLY A 36 15.35 -11.40 3.90
CA GLY A 36 16.45 -11.97 3.13
C GLY A 36 17.74 -11.23 3.44
N ALA A 37 18.57 -11.05 2.42
CA ALA A 37 19.78 -10.25 2.52
C ALA A 37 19.91 -9.23 1.39
N VAL A 38 20.75 -8.22 1.59
CA VAL A 38 21.04 -7.18 0.62
C VAL A 38 22.53 -6.93 0.52
N GLN A 39 22.97 -6.57 -0.68
CA GLN A 39 24.28 -5.97 -0.92
C GLN A 39 24.09 -4.50 -1.26
N PHE A 40 24.69 -3.62 -0.45
CA PHE A 40 24.70 -2.18 -0.70
C PHE A 40 25.83 -1.78 -1.67
N ASP A 41 25.88 -0.49 -2.01
CA ASP A 41 27.02 0.12 -2.72
C ASP A 41 28.22 0.46 -1.84
N SER A 42 28.12 0.15 -0.55
CA SER A 42 29.17 0.32 0.46
C SER A 42 29.23 -0.94 1.33
N SER A 43 30.43 -1.25 1.84
CA SER A 43 30.61 -2.30 2.85
C SER A 43 30.31 -1.83 4.28
N SER A 44 29.92 -0.58 4.46
CA SER A 44 29.51 0.00 5.73
C SER A 44 28.13 0.66 5.60
N LEU A 45 27.25 0.36 6.56
CA LEU A 45 25.89 0.91 6.60
C LEU A 45 25.87 2.44 6.70
N ASN A 46 26.88 3.06 7.32
CA ASN A 46 26.93 4.53 7.45
C ASN A 46 27.13 5.28 6.12
N MET A 47 27.57 4.57 5.07
CA MET A 47 27.91 5.11 3.76
C MET A 47 27.09 4.43 2.65
N ALA A 48 26.10 3.62 3.00
CA ALA A 48 25.21 2.99 2.04
C ALA A 48 24.19 4.00 1.50
N HIS A 49 23.98 4.00 0.18
CA HIS A 49 23.05 4.91 -0.49
C HIS A 49 22.01 4.18 -1.36
N ARG A 50 22.29 2.92 -1.69
CA ARG A 50 21.41 2.07 -2.51
C ARG A 50 21.62 0.59 -2.21
N VAL A 51 20.57 -0.19 -2.45
CA VAL A 51 20.67 -1.65 -2.57
C VAL A 51 20.99 -1.98 -4.02
N ASN A 52 22.13 -2.65 -4.25
CA ASN A 52 22.53 -3.11 -5.58
C ASN A 52 21.90 -4.46 -5.92
N VAL A 53 21.89 -5.39 -4.95
CA VAL A 53 21.39 -6.74 -5.14
C VAL A 53 20.61 -7.17 -3.90
N TRP A 54 19.48 -7.83 -4.13
CA TRP A 54 18.68 -8.50 -3.11
C TRP A 54 18.93 -10.00 -3.18
N PHE A 55 18.90 -10.66 -2.04
CA PHE A 55 19.01 -12.10 -1.93
C PHE A 55 17.86 -12.64 -1.11
N ASP A 56 17.24 -13.72 -1.60
CA ASP A 56 16.27 -14.47 -0.82
C ASP A 56 16.96 -15.26 0.30
N THR A 57 16.20 -15.94 1.15
CA THR A 57 16.75 -16.73 2.27
C THR A 57 17.68 -17.87 1.83
N PHE A 58 17.62 -18.28 0.56
CA PHE A 58 18.50 -19.31 -0.01
C PHE A 58 19.71 -18.71 -0.75
N GLY A 59 19.84 -17.38 -0.79
CA GLY A 59 20.93 -16.67 -1.44
C GLY A 59 20.75 -16.47 -2.95
N ASN A 60 19.54 -16.65 -3.50
CA ASN A 60 19.30 -16.39 -4.92
C ASN A 60 19.23 -14.88 -5.17
N PRO A 61 20.02 -14.35 -6.12
CA PRO A 61 20.05 -12.91 -6.38
C PRO A 61 18.79 -12.42 -7.08
N GLY A 62 18.43 -11.16 -6.84
CA GLY A 62 17.27 -10.47 -7.44
C GLY A 62 15.94 -10.72 -6.75
N HIS A 63 15.97 -11.39 -5.60
CA HIS A 63 14.78 -11.83 -4.92
C HIS A 63 14.81 -11.54 -3.42
N SER A 64 13.65 -11.60 -2.79
CA SER A 64 13.47 -11.70 -1.34
C SER A 64 12.50 -12.84 -1.02
N THR A 65 12.36 -13.18 0.26
CA THR A 65 11.46 -14.23 0.72
C THR A 65 10.32 -13.64 1.54
N VAL A 66 9.10 -14.02 1.18
CA VAL A 66 7.91 -13.72 1.99
C VAL A 66 8.02 -14.40 3.35
N GLN A 67 7.87 -13.60 4.40
CA GLN A 67 7.92 -14.07 5.80
C GLN A 67 6.52 -14.45 6.32
N PRO A 68 6.44 -15.23 7.41
CA PRO A 68 5.16 -15.50 8.09
C PRO A 68 4.48 -14.21 8.58
N GLY A 69 3.15 -14.21 8.71
CA GLY A 69 2.42 -13.08 9.31
C GLY A 69 1.79 -12.10 8.33
N ASN A 70 1.63 -12.48 7.06
CA ASN A 70 0.83 -11.71 6.11
C ASN A 70 -0.64 -11.65 6.54
N THR A 71 -1.30 -10.52 6.29
CA THR A 71 -2.71 -10.29 6.66
C THR A 71 -3.50 -9.67 5.51
N GLY A 72 -4.83 -9.61 5.65
CA GLY A 72 -5.72 -8.99 4.68
C GLY A 72 -5.61 -9.62 3.29
N THR A 73 -5.52 -8.78 2.27
CA THR A 73 -5.42 -9.17 0.85
C THR A 73 -4.14 -9.99 0.56
N PHE A 74 -3.10 -9.88 1.40
CA PHE A 74 -1.84 -10.63 1.25
C PHE A 74 -1.85 -12.00 1.95
N ALA A 75 -2.89 -12.33 2.72
CA ALA A 75 -2.92 -13.55 3.54
C ALA A 75 -2.82 -14.85 2.72
N SER A 76 -3.18 -14.83 1.43
CA SER A 76 -3.07 -15.97 0.52
C SER A 76 -1.65 -16.24 0.04
N ILE A 77 -0.72 -15.30 0.22
CA ILE A 77 0.69 -15.46 -0.18
C ILE A 77 1.41 -16.26 0.89
N LEU A 78 1.80 -17.50 0.54
CA LEU A 78 2.43 -18.42 1.47
C LEU A 78 3.84 -17.94 1.87
N PRO A 79 4.24 -18.10 3.14
CA PRO A 79 5.63 -17.89 3.55
C PRO A 79 6.58 -18.77 2.74
N GLY A 80 7.77 -18.26 2.45
CA GLY A 80 8.72 -18.92 1.54
C GLY A 80 8.51 -18.60 0.06
N THR A 81 7.39 -17.98 -0.32
CA THR A 81 7.20 -17.50 -1.69
C THR A 81 8.26 -16.45 -2.02
N GLN A 82 8.85 -16.57 -3.20
CA GLN A 82 9.87 -15.65 -3.67
C GLN A 82 9.21 -14.36 -4.20
N ALA A 83 9.67 -13.21 -3.73
CA ALA A 83 9.30 -11.91 -4.29
C ALA A 83 10.44 -11.42 -5.18
N THR A 84 10.11 -11.00 -6.40
CA THR A 84 11.08 -10.36 -7.31
C THR A 84 11.32 -8.93 -6.83
N MET A 85 12.57 -8.49 -6.76
CA MET A 85 12.96 -7.18 -6.26
C MET A 85 13.56 -6.30 -7.36
N ALA A 86 13.27 -5.00 -7.34
CA ALA A 86 13.94 -4.03 -8.20
C ALA A 86 15.41 -3.86 -7.78
N GLN A 87 16.30 -3.84 -8.77
CA GLN A 87 17.74 -3.70 -8.57
C GLN A 87 18.33 -2.80 -9.67
N PRO A 88 18.94 -1.66 -9.31
CA PRO A 88 19.14 -1.15 -7.94
C PRO A 88 17.89 -0.48 -7.35
N TRP A 89 17.84 -0.39 -6.01
CA TRP A 89 16.96 0.55 -5.29
C TRP A 89 17.81 1.67 -4.67
N ILE A 90 17.65 2.90 -5.15
CA ILE A 90 18.38 4.08 -4.67
C ILE A 90 17.51 4.81 -3.63
N PHE A 91 17.96 4.79 -2.38
CA PHE A 91 17.24 5.43 -1.27
C PHE A 91 17.86 6.76 -0.83
N ASN A 92 19.09 7.08 -1.26
CA ASN A 92 19.76 8.36 -0.98
C ASN A 92 20.59 8.87 -2.18
N PRO A 93 20.23 10.00 -2.81
CA PRO A 93 18.95 10.68 -2.67
C PRO A 93 17.82 9.75 -3.11
N SER A 94 16.64 9.88 -2.50
CA SER A 94 15.50 9.02 -2.85
C SER A 94 15.07 9.22 -4.29
N THR A 95 14.88 8.12 -5.02
CA THR A 95 14.30 8.09 -6.36
C THR A 95 13.09 7.15 -6.42
N PRO A 96 12.04 7.49 -7.19
CA PRO A 96 10.97 6.54 -7.47
C PRO A 96 11.54 5.22 -8.02
N THR A 97 11.08 4.10 -7.47
CA THR A 97 11.51 2.75 -7.85
C THR A 97 10.28 1.95 -8.26
N PRO A 98 9.97 1.93 -9.57
CA PRO A 98 8.90 1.12 -10.10
C PRO A 98 9.15 -0.35 -9.78
N HIS A 99 8.09 -1.07 -9.44
CA HIS A 99 8.10 -2.50 -9.15
C HIS A 99 9.17 -2.88 -8.11
N LEU A 100 9.31 -2.08 -7.04
CA LEU A 100 10.28 -2.33 -5.95
C LEU A 100 10.22 -3.79 -5.51
N TRP A 101 9.01 -4.32 -5.38
CA TRP A 101 8.78 -5.76 -5.28
C TRP A 101 7.54 -6.21 -6.06
N SER A 102 7.55 -7.47 -6.48
CA SER A 102 6.39 -8.16 -7.06
C SER A 102 6.30 -9.60 -6.55
N VAL A 103 5.12 -10.00 -6.05
CA VAL A 103 4.86 -11.33 -5.50
C VAL A 103 3.37 -11.64 -5.45
N GLY A 104 3.01 -12.90 -5.74
CA GLY A 104 1.62 -13.36 -5.61
C GLY A 104 0.61 -12.59 -6.48
N GLY A 105 1.06 -12.01 -7.59
CA GLY A 105 0.24 -11.17 -8.47
C GLY A 105 0.07 -9.71 -8.01
N PHE A 106 0.72 -9.32 -6.90
CA PHE A 106 0.81 -7.93 -6.45
C PHE A 106 2.16 -7.32 -6.83
N THR A 107 2.14 -6.02 -7.07
CA THR A 107 3.31 -5.20 -7.37
C THR A 107 3.26 -3.92 -6.56
N PHE A 108 4.37 -3.54 -5.97
CA PHE A 108 4.52 -2.28 -5.25
C PHE A 108 5.48 -1.35 -5.97
N ASP A 109 4.96 -0.18 -6.36
CA ASP A 109 5.74 0.92 -6.91
C ASP A 109 6.09 1.89 -5.78
N LEU A 110 7.38 1.96 -5.44
CA LEU A 110 7.85 2.92 -4.44
C LEU A 110 7.98 4.30 -5.10
N MET A 111 7.35 5.31 -4.51
CA MET A 111 7.42 6.69 -5.01
C MET A 111 8.55 7.47 -4.34
N SER A 112 8.73 7.30 -3.04
CA SER A 112 9.75 7.99 -2.26
C SER A 112 10.14 7.19 -1.02
N SER A 113 11.33 7.47 -0.49
CA SER A 113 11.90 6.89 0.72
C SER A 113 12.61 7.94 1.55
N THR A 114 12.61 7.76 2.87
CA THR A 114 13.27 8.62 3.84
C THR A 114 14.10 7.75 4.78
N ILE A 115 15.38 8.08 4.92
CA ILE A 115 16.23 7.48 5.95
C ILE A 115 15.82 8.07 7.30
N MET A 116 15.34 7.23 8.20
CA MET A 116 14.98 7.64 9.58
C MET A 116 16.21 7.54 10.49
N HIS A 117 16.99 6.47 10.36
CA HIS A 117 18.22 6.28 11.10
C HIS A 117 19.28 5.62 10.20
N GLN A 118 20.51 6.11 10.24
CA GLN A 118 21.64 5.50 9.55
C GLN A 118 22.91 5.66 10.38
N THR A 119 23.46 4.54 10.80
CA THR A 119 24.70 4.43 11.54
C THR A 119 25.54 3.29 10.96
N ALA A 120 26.72 3.01 11.54
CA ALA A 120 27.51 1.85 11.14
C ALA A 120 26.84 0.50 11.49
N THR A 121 25.90 0.48 12.45
CA THR A 121 25.28 -0.74 12.99
C THR A 121 23.83 -0.91 12.62
N PHE A 122 23.15 0.14 12.13
CA PHE A 122 21.72 0.11 11.89
C PHE A 122 21.34 1.07 10.75
N LEU A 123 20.42 0.61 9.90
CA LEU A 123 19.80 1.43 8.88
C LEU A 123 18.29 1.14 8.88
N ASP A 124 17.51 2.22 8.95
CA ASP A 124 16.05 2.24 9.00
C ASP A 124 15.53 3.25 7.98
N ILE A 125 14.70 2.77 7.07
CA ILE A 125 14.16 3.51 5.93
C ILE A 125 12.65 3.31 5.88
N LEU A 126 11.92 4.41 5.82
CA LEU A 126 10.50 4.41 5.49
C LEU A 126 10.31 4.77 4.02
N GLY A 127 9.28 4.22 3.42
CA GLY A 127 8.93 4.41 2.02
C GLY A 127 7.42 4.60 1.88
N HIS A 128 7.03 5.32 0.84
CA HIS A 128 5.64 5.50 0.46
C HIS A 128 5.49 5.18 -1.02
N GLY A 129 4.43 4.47 -1.35
CA GLY A 129 4.19 4.03 -2.71
C GLY A 129 2.77 3.54 -2.92
N THR A 130 2.56 2.87 -4.05
CA THR A 130 1.26 2.29 -4.43
C THR A 130 1.43 0.80 -4.67
N VAL A 131 0.55 -0.01 -4.08
CA VAL A 131 0.43 -1.43 -4.39
C VAL A 131 -0.73 -1.63 -5.35
N SER A 132 -0.55 -2.50 -6.34
CA SER A 132 -1.59 -2.87 -7.31
C SER A 132 -1.52 -4.37 -7.61
N GLY A 133 -2.61 -4.95 -8.12
CA GLY A 133 -2.63 -6.35 -8.55
C GLY A 133 -3.93 -7.08 -8.28
N ASN A 134 -4.05 -8.28 -8.83
CA ASN A 134 -5.16 -9.23 -8.59
C ASN A 134 -6.58 -8.66 -8.76
N GLY A 135 -6.76 -7.64 -9.61
CA GLY A 135 -8.05 -7.01 -9.88
C GLY A 135 -8.56 -6.08 -8.78
N PHE A 136 -7.76 -5.83 -7.74
CA PHE A 136 -8.04 -4.81 -6.73
C PHE A 136 -7.65 -3.41 -7.24
N ASP A 137 -8.22 -2.39 -6.61
CA ASP A 137 -7.84 -1.02 -6.90
C ASP A 137 -6.45 -0.72 -6.34
N ALA A 138 -5.68 0.04 -7.11
CA ALA A 138 -4.37 0.51 -6.71
C ALA A 138 -4.50 1.30 -5.40
N THR A 139 -3.75 0.89 -4.37
CA THR A 139 -3.90 1.38 -3.01
C THR A 139 -2.57 1.92 -2.48
N SER A 140 -2.61 3.05 -1.78
CA SER A 140 -1.42 3.59 -1.11
C SER A 140 -0.89 2.60 -0.07
N MET A 141 0.42 2.43 -0.01
CA MET A 141 1.07 1.56 0.95
C MET A 141 2.32 2.23 1.52
N ASP A 142 2.47 2.08 2.84
CA ASP A 142 3.69 2.42 3.56
C ASP A 142 4.61 1.22 3.57
N TRP A 143 5.89 1.47 3.34
CA TRP A 143 6.95 0.48 3.29
C TRP A 143 7.97 0.79 4.39
N ALA A 144 8.40 -0.22 5.13
CA ALA A 144 9.50 -0.09 6.09
C ALA A 144 10.57 -1.09 5.74
N PHE A 145 11.83 -0.67 5.80
CA PHE A 145 13.01 -1.49 5.56
C PHE A 145 14.01 -1.26 6.69
N THR A 146 14.54 -2.34 7.24
CA THR A 146 15.58 -2.29 8.25
C THR A 146 16.69 -3.29 7.96
N THR A 147 17.91 -2.91 8.33
CA THR A 147 19.06 -3.81 8.37
C THR A 147 19.94 -3.47 9.57
N GLN A 148 20.67 -4.48 10.04
CA GLN A 148 21.51 -4.41 11.20
C GLN A 148 22.89 -5.00 10.92
N ASN A 149 23.89 -4.50 11.62
CA ASN A 149 25.26 -4.96 11.54
C ASN A 149 25.90 -4.96 12.93
N ALA A 150 26.02 -6.15 13.52
CA ALA A 150 26.58 -6.31 14.86
C ALA A 150 28.04 -5.83 14.89
N GLY A 151 28.36 -4.90 15.79
CA GLY A 151 29.72 -4.36 15.95
C GLY A 151 30.20 -3.43 14.83
N GLY A 152 29.35 -3.11 13.85
CA GLY A 152 29.62 -2.09 12.83
C GLY A 152 30.78 -2.42 11.89
N GLN A 153 31.14 -3.71 11.78
CA GLN A 153 32.26 -4.16 10.95
C GLN A 153 31.91 -4.10 9.47
N THR A 154 32.91 -3.99 8.60
CA THR A 154 32.66 -3.97 7.15
C THR A 154 32.14 -5.32 6.66
N HIS A 155 30.96 -5.34 6.05
CA HIS A 155 30.29 -6.52 5.53
C HIS A 155 29.88 -6.28 4.07
N MET A 156 29.88 -7.32 3.24
CA MET A 156 29.41 -7.20 1.86
C MET A 156 27.91 -7.47 1.70
N ILE A 157 27.36 -8.31 2.58
CA ILE A 157 25.98 -8.74 2.56
C ILE A 157 25.41 -8.59 3.96
N PHE A 158 24.22 -8.00 4.05
CA PHE A 158 23.54 -7.70 5.30
C PHE A 158 22.16 -8.35 5.29
N SER A 159 21.75 -8.95 6.40
CA SER A 159 20.36 -9.38 6.55
C SER A 159 19.44 -8.16 6.56
N PHE A 160 18.23 -8.30 6.03
CA PHE A 160 17.21 -7.27 6.15
C PHE A 160 15.86 -7.86 6.54
N SER A 161 15.03 -7.01 7.11
CA SER A 161 13.61 -7.23 7.32
C SER A 161 12.85 -6.04 6.79
N ALA A 162 11.73 -6.30 6.12
CA ALA A 162 10.90 -5.25 5.58
C ALA A 162 9.41 -5.62 5.60
N ASN A 163 8.54 -4.63 5.65
CA ASN A 163 7.11 -4.84 5.59
C ASN A 163 6.39 -3.72 4.85
N GLY A 164 5.34 -4.10 4.14
CA GLY A 164 4.37 -3.18 3.56
C GLY A 164 3.08 -3.21 4.37
N SER A 165 2.45 -2.06 4.60
CA SER A 165 1.14 -1.96 5.23
C SER A 165 0.24 -1.03 4.43
N SER A 166 -0.96 -1.51 4.12
CA SER A 166 -2.03 -0.69 3.59
C SER A 166 -3.19 -0.63 4.59
N PRO A 167 -3.49 0.55 5.17
CA PRO A 167 -4.61 0.70 6.10
C PRO A 167 -6.00 0.58 5.42
N GLY A 168 -6.05 0.47 4.09
CA GLY A 168 -7.28 0.61 3.31
C GLY A 168 -7.68 2.08 3.16
N VAL A 169 -8.14 2.46 1.98
CA VAL A 169 -8.64 3.83 1.73
C VAL A 169 -10.06 3.92 2.27
N PRO A 170 -10.39 4.90 3.14
CA PRO A 170 -11.78 5.16 3.52
C PRO A 170 -12.61 5.44 2.27
N ASP A 171 -13.72 4.72 2.16
CA ASP A 171 -14.78 4.81 1.17
C ASP A 171 -15.07 6.28 0.80
N GLY A 172 -14.46 6.72 -0.30
CA GLY A 172 -14.23 8.13 -0.66
C GLY A 172 -15.51 8.96 -0.83
N GLY A 173 -16.09 9.43 0.28
CA GLY A 173 -17.21 10.38 0.31
C GLY A 173 -18.58 9.81 -0.09
N ALA A 174 -18.66 8.63 -0.71
CA ALA A 174 -19.92 8.01 -1.11
C ALA A 174 -20.86 7.79 0.10
N THR A 175 -20.31 7.38 1.23
CA THR A 175 -21.03 7.15 2.49
C THR A 175 -21.56 8.46 3.08
N VAL A 176 -20.78 9.54 2.97
CA VAL A 176 -21.19 10.89 3.39
C VAL A 176 -22.27 11.45 2.47
N MET A 177 -22.16 11.23 1.15
CA MET A 177 -23.19 11.65 0.18
C MET A 177 -24.50 10.89 0.39
N LEU A 178 -24.46 9.58 0.63
CA LEU A 178 -25.64 8.76 0.95
C LEU A 178 -26.29 9.19 2.28
N LEU A 179 -25.48 9.45 3.31
CA LEU A 179 -25.98 9.97 4.59
C LEU A 179 -26.61 11.35 4.41
N GLY A 180 -25.98 12.23 3.64
CA GLY A 180 -26.52 13.55 3.30
C GLY A 180 -27.83 13.46 2.52
N ALA A 181 -27.93 12.55 1.55
CA ALA A 181 -29.15 12.30 0.79
C ALA A 181 -30.27 11.73 1.68
N ALA A 182 -29.96 10.77 2.56
CA ALA A 182 -30.91 10.19 3.50
C ALA A 182 -31.46 11.24 4.48
N LEU A 183 -30.58 12.05 5.08
CA LEU A 183 -30.96 13.13 5.99
C LEU A 183 -31.74 14.23 5.27
N GLY A 184 -31.37 14.55 4.02
CA GLY A 184 -32.13 15.46 3.16
C GLY A 184 -33.55 14.97 2.90
N ALA A 185 -33.72 13.68 2.59
CA ALA A 185 -35.03 13.06 2.40
C ALA A 185 -35.88 13.07 3.68
N LEU A 186 -35.28 12.73 4.83
CA LEU A 186 -35.92 12.79 6.16
C LEU A 186 -36.36 14.22 6.53
N GLY A 187 -35.52 15.22 6.24
CA GLY A 187 -35.84 16.63 6.45
C GLY A 187 -37.04 17.11 5.63
N MET A 188 -37.13 16.67 4.36
CA MET A 188 -38.27 16.96 3.50
C MET A 188 -39.55 16.28 4.01
N ALA A 189 -39.48 14.99 4.38
CA ALA A 189 -40.62 14.25 4.91
C ALA A 189 -41.24 14.90 6.17
N ARG A 190 -40.39 15.41 7.08
CA ARG A 190 -40.85 16.12 8.29
C ARG A 190 -41.64 17.39 7.96
N ARG A 191 -41.27 18.12 6.90
CA ARG A 191 -41.96 19.34 6.49
C ARG A 191 -43.37 19.04 5.94
N PHE A 192 -43.56 17.89 5.30
CA PHE A 192 -44.86 17.43 4.83
C PHE A 192 -45.76 16.88 5.95
N LEU A 193 -45.18 16.26 6.99
CA LEU A 193 -45.94 15.75 8.15
C LEU A 193 -46.40 16.85 9.13
N LYS A 194 -45.79 18.04 9.06
CA LYS A 194 -46.16 19.21 9.89
C LYS A 194 -47.04 20.23 9.17
N SER A 195 -47.42 19.96 7.92
CA SER A 195 -48.32 20.80 7.13
C SER A 195 -49.67 20.13 6.95
#